data_AF-A0A7V9JH32-F1
#
_entry.id   AF-A0A7V9JH32-F1
#
_cell.length_a   1.000
_cell.length_b   1.000
_cell.length_c   1.000
_cell.angle_alpha   90.00
_cell.angle_beta   90.00
_cell.angle_gamma   90.00
#
_symmetry.space_group_name_H-M   'P 1'
#
loop_
_entity.id
_entity.type
_entity.pdbx_description
1 polymer ?
#
loop_
_entity_poly.entity_id
_entity_poly.type
_entity_poly.pdbx_seq_one_letter_code
_entity_poly.pdbx_strand_id
1 'polypeptide(L)'
;LTELLRDRGLIPEEAPSIDVFLAGITDDDLPHVLALAHELRDAGVRAEYALSYQAVGKQLKLADARGARLAIVIGPDDRARGEVMLKDLAGKTQSSVARDAVLSHVAGIVAGFTTEAQRTQRAQRTATDRVNSTPT
;
A
#
# COMPACT_ATOMS: atom_id res chain seq x y z
N LEU A 1 -31.98 -7.55 3.05
CA LEU A 1 -31.73 -6.09 2.93
C LEU A 1 -30.32 -5.82 2.35
N THR A 2 -29.83 -6.64 1.42
CA THR A 2 -28.45 -6.53 0.88
C THR A 2 -28.44 -6.44 -0.66
N GLU A 3 -29.57 -6.71 -1.31
CA GLU A 3 -29.63 -6.85 -2.77
C GLU A 3 -29.80 -5.52 -3.52
N LEU A 4 -30.28 -4.46 -2.87
CA LEU A 4 -30.53 -3.15 -3.51
C LEU A 4 -29.29 -2.26 -3.67
N LEU A 5 -28.14 -2.63 -3.09
CA LEU A 5 -26.88 -1.85 -3.19
C LEU A 5 -25.92 -2.38 -4.26
N ARG A 6 -26.11 -3.60 -4.76
CA ARG A 6 -25.25 -4.20 -5.80
C ARG A 6 -25.57 -3.66 -7.20
N ASP A 7 -26.82 -3.27 -7.44
CA ASP A 7 -27.38 -3.02 -8.77
C ASP A 7 -27.05 -1.64 -9.37
N ARG A 8 -26.18 -0.85 -8.73
CA ARG A 8 -25.82 0.51 -9.20
C ARG A 8 -24.36 0.71 -9.59
N GLY A 9 -23.51 -0.32 -9.54
CA GLY A 9 -22.12 -0.22 -10.01
C GLY A 9 -21.29 0.89 -9.33
N LEU A 10 -21.69 1.31 -8.12
CA LEU A 10 -21.10 2.40 -7.33
C LEU A 10 -20.12 1.88 -6.27
N ILE A 11 -19.58 0.68 -6.44
CA ILE A 11 -18.46 0.22 -5.61
C ILE A 11 -17.20 0.54 -6.42
N PRO A 12 -16.49 1.65 -6.12
CA PRO A 12 -15.15 1.81 -6.68
C PRO A 12 -14.36 0.57 -6.24
N GLU A 13 -13.73 -0.12 -7.20
CA GLU A 13 -12.67 -1.10 -6.92
C GLU A 13 -11.86 -0.57 -5.75
N GLU A 14 -11.95 -1.25 -4.60
CA GLU A 14 -11.55 -0.69 -3.30
C GLU A 14 -10.15 -0.11 -3.41
N ALA A 15 -10.06 1.23 -3.30
CA ALA A 15 -8.77 1.88 -3.28
C ALA A 15 -7.95 1.23 -2.16
N PRO A 16 -6.67 0.89 -2.41
CA PRO A 16 -5.85 0.22 -1.43
C PRO A 16 -5.87 1.02 -0.12
N SER A 17 -6.24 0.34 0.97
CA SER A 17 -6.42 0.98 2.27
C SER A 17 -5.09 1.51 2.82
N ILE A 18 -3.99 0.87 2.42
CA ILE A 18 -2.61 1.22 2.76
C ILE A 18 -1.72 1.22 1.51
N ASP A 19 -0.69 2.04 1.52
CA ASP A 19 0.29 2.11 0.45
C ASP A 19 1.41 1.08 0.67
N VAL A 20 1.84 0.93 1.92
CA VAL A 20 3.00 0.12 2.32
C VAL A 20 2.69 -0.73 3.55
N PHE A 21 3.13 -1.98 3.54
CA PHE A 21 3.14 -2.85 4.71
C PHE A 21 4.57 -3.14 5.15
N LEU A 22 4.88 -3.06 6.44
CA LEU A 22 6.19 -3.41 6.98
C LEU A 22 6.14 -4.77 7.68
N ALA A 23 7.09 -5.62 7.36
CA ALA A 23 7.23 -6.96 7.92
C ALA A 23 8.60 -7.16 8.56
N GLY A 24 8.63 -7.64 9.80
CA GLY A 24 9.86 -8.09 10.48
C GLY A 24 10.06 -9.59 10.32
N ILE A 25 11.31 -10.05 10.17
CA ILE A 25 11.66 -11.48 10.15
C ILE A 25 11.73 -12.06 11.57
N THR A 26 12.16 -11.27 12.54
CA THR A 26 12.35 -11.66 13.95
C THR A 26 11.76 -10.60 14.89
N ASP A 27 11.58 -10.94 16.17
CA ASP A 27 11.08 -10.00 17.19
C ASP A 27 12.01 -8.78 17.39
N ASP A 28 13.32 -8.96 17.23
CA ASP A 28 14.33 -7.90 17.34
C ASP A 28 14.21 -6.86 16.20
N ASP A 29 13.41 -7.16 15.18
CA ASP A 29 13.18 -6.28 14.04
C ASP A 29 12.08 -5.25 14.35
N LEU A 30 11.26 -5.49 15.37
CA LEU A 30 10.11 -4.65 15.71
C LEU A 30 10.46 -3.16 15.93
N PRO A 31 11.53 -2.79 16.67
CA PRO A 31 11.92 -1.39 16.82
C PRO A 31 12.22 -0.71 15.47
N HIS A 32 12.83 -1.44 14.53
CA HIS A 32 13.17 -0.95 13.19
C HIS A 32 11.92 -0.79 12.31
N VAL A 33 10.99 -1.74 12.42
CA VAL A 33 9.67 -1.68 11.77
C VAL A 33 8.91 -0.45 12.26
N LEU A 34 8.84 -0.23 13.57
CA LEU A 34 8.15 0.92 14.16
C LEU A 34 8.77 2.23 13.69
N ALA A 35 10.09 2.37 13.76
CA ALA A 35 10.81 3.57 13.33
C ALA A 35 10.53 3.91 11.86
N LEU A 36 10.69 2.93 10.96
CA LEU A 36 10.43 3.15 9.53
C LEU A 36 8.95 3.43 9.25
N ALA A 37 8.03 2.78 9.96
CA ALA A 37 6.60 3.07 9.83
C ALA A 37 6.27 4.50 10.26
N HIS A 38 6.93 5.02 11.29
CA HIS A 38 6.80 6.42 11.70
C HIS A 38 7.33 7.37 10.63
N GLU A 39 8.54 7.17 10.13
CA GLU A 39 9.15 7.99 9.06
C GLU A 39 8.28 8.05 7.81
N LEU A 40 7.74 6.89 7.37
CA LEU A 40 6.85 6.82 6.22
C LEU A 40 5.55 7.60 6.45
N ARG A 41 4.94 7.47 7.63
CA ARG A 41 3.72 8.19 7.98
C ARG A 41 3.95 9.71 8.07
N ASP A 42 5.08 10.14 8.61
CA ASP A 42 5.47 11.55 8.65
C ASP A 42 5.65 12.15 7.24
N ALA A 43 6.07 11.32 6.27
CA ALA A 43 6.12 11.69 4.86
C ALA A 43 4.77 11.56 4.12
N GLY A 44 3.68 11.26 4.82
CA GLY A 44 2.33 11.13 4.25
C GLY A 44 2.04 9.81 3.56
N VAL A 45 2.90 8.80 3.72
CA VAL A 45 2.68 7.44 3.18
C VAL A 45 1.85 6.63 4.17
N ARG A 46 0.77 5.99 3.69
CA ARG A 46 -0.07 5.13 4.54
C ARG A 46 0.64 3.81 4.78
N ALA A 47 1.31 3.70 5.92
CA ALA A 47 2.09 2.54 6.31
C ALA A 47 1.46 1.78 7.48
N GLU A 48 1.37 0.45 7.35
CA GLU A 48 0.91 -0.47 8.41
C GLU A 48 1.92 -1.60 8.64
N TYR A 49 1.79 -2.32 9.76
CA TYR A 49 2.61 -3.45 10.14
C TYR A 49 1.81 -4.45 10.99
N ALA A 50 2.32 -5.68 11.16
CA ALA A 50 1.67 -6.66 12.01
C ALA A 50 1.78 -6.28 13.50
N LEU A 51 0.65 -6.27 14.22
CA LEU A 51 0.60 -5.94 15.66
C LEU A 51 1.20 -7.01 16.58
N SER A 52 1.45 -8.19 16.04
CA SER A 52 2.11 -9.29 16.73
C SER A 52 3.10 -9.97 15.81
N TYR A 53 4.13 -10.59 16.38
CA TYR A 53 5.07 -11.39 15.61
C TYR A 53 4.36 -12.57 14.94
N GLN A 54 4.62 -12.71 13.65
CA GLN A 54 4.09 -13.77 12.81
C GLN A 54 5.15 -14.16 11.78
N ALA A 55 5.10 -15.38 11.26
CA ALA A 55 5.98 -15.74 10.14
C ALA A 55 5.79 -14.76 8.97
N VAL A 56 6.88 -14.36 8.31
CA VAL A 56 6.87 -13.40 7.18
C VAL A 56 5.82 -13.74 6.12
N GLY A 57 5.65 -15.02 5.78
CA GLY A 57 4.63 -15.46 4.83
C GLY A 57 3.19 -15.12 5.25
N LYS A 58 2.87 -15.11 6.55
CA LYS A 58 1.57 -14.67 7.07
C LYS A 58 1.44 -13.15 7.03
N GLN A 59 2.51 -12.43 7.36
CA GLN A 59 2.56 -10.98 7.29
C GLN A 59 2.35 -10.49 5.84
N LEU A 60 2.98 -11.12 4.85
CA LEU A 60 2.78 -10.78 3.43
C LEU A 60 1.36 -11.08 2.95
N LYS A 61 0.73 -12.17 3.42
CA LYS A 61 -0.69 -12.43 3.16
C LYS A 61 -1.59 -11.37 3.80
N LEU A 62 -1.25 -10.89 4.99
CA LEU A 62 -1.95 -9.79 5.63
C LEU A 62 -1.79 -8.50 4.83
N ALA A 63 -0.59 -8.20 4.34
CA ALA A 63 -0.32 -7.05 3.47
C ALA A 63 -1.21 -7.08 2.22
N ASP A 64 -1.26 -8.23 1.53
CA ASP A 64 -2.11 -8.46 0.36
C ASP A 64 -3.60 -8.28 0.70
N ALA A 65 -4.06 -8.86 1.82
CA ALA A 65 -5.43 -8.73 2.29
C ALA A 65 -5.82 -7.29 2.69
N ARG A 66 -4.86 -6.45 3.07
CA ARG A 66 -5.05 -5.01 3.33
C ARG A 66 -4.97 -4.16 2.05
N GLY A 67 -4.65 -4.79 0.92
CA GLY A 67 -4.46 -4.12 -0.36
C GLY A 67 -3.17 -3.30 -0.42
N ALA A 68 -2.14 -3.63 0.36
CA ALA A 68 -0.85 -2.96 0.23
C ALA A 68 -0.29 -3.15 -1.18
N ARG A 69 0.26 -2.07 -1.75
CA ARG A 69 0.97 -2.14 -3.04
C ARG A 69 2.40 -2.63 -2.84
N LEU A 70 3.03 -2.16 -1.76
CA LEU A 70 4.40 -2.47 -1.41
C LEU A 70 4.47 -3.17 -0.05
N ALA A 71 5.41 -4.09 0.10
CA ALA A 71 5.83 -4.62 1.39
C ALA A 71 7.32 -4.36 1.60
N ILE A 72 7.70 -3.86 2.78
CA ILE A 72 9.09 -3.71 3.19
C ILE A 72 9.38 -4.79 4.22
N VAL A 73 10.30 -5.69 3.90
CA VAL A 73 10.76 -6.75 4.79
C VAL A 73 12.08 -6.31 5.43
N ILE A 74 12.10 -6.32 6.76
CA ILE A 74 13.27 -5.97 7.57
C ILE A 74 13.75 -7.26 8.23
N GLY A 75 14.95 -7.70 7.88
CA GLY A 75 15.60 -8.89 8.42
C GLY A 75 16.97 -8.61 9.01
N PRO A 76 17.52 -9.52 9.83
CA PRO A 76 18.83 -9.32 10.47
C PRO A 76 19.96 -9.17 9.45
N ASP A 77 19.97 -9.99 8.40
CA ASP A 77 21.02 -9.97 7.36
C ASP A 77 20.99 -8.67 6.55
N ASP A 78 19.79 -8.18 6.19
CA ASP A 78 19.63 -6.94 5.43
C ASP A 78 20.02 -5.73 6.29
N ARG A 79 19.59 -5.72 7.57
CA ARG A 79 19.99 -4.67 8.52
C ARG A 79 21.49 -4.61 8.74
N ALA A 80 22.16 -5.76 8.83
CA ALA A 80 23.62 -5.82 8.96
C ALA A 80 24.34 -5.18 7.76
N ARG A 81 23.69 -5.11 6.60
CA ARG A 81 24.18 -4.43 5.39
C ARG A 81 23.69 -2.98 5.25
N GLY A 82 22.85 -2.49 6.18
CA GLY A 82 22.22 -1.18 6.06
C GLY A 82 21.13 -1.13 4.98
N GLU A 83 20.53 -2.27 4.66
CA GLU A 83 19.54 -2.43 3.61
C GLU A 83 18.19 -2.93 4.18
N VAL A 84 17.15 -2.81 3.36
CA VAL A 84 15.86 -3.48 3.55
C VAL A 84 15.43 -4.10 2.23
N MET A 85 14.58 -5.12 2.30
CA MET A 85 14.00 -5.72 1.11
C MET A 85 12.66 -5.07 0.79
N LEU A 86 12.56 -4.43 -0.36
CA LEU A 86 11.32 -3.85 -0.86
C LEU A 86 10.69 -4.83 -1.85
N LYS A 87 9.41 -5.12 -1.65
CA LYS A 87 8.65 -6.08 -2.45
C LYS A 87 7.43 -5.40 -3.04
N ASP A 88 7.32 -5.45 -4.36
CA ASP A 88 6.10 -5.06 -5.07
C ASP A 88 5.13 -6.25 -5.05
N LEU A 89 3.99 -6.08 -4.38
CA LEU A 89 3.00 -7.14 -4.28
C LEU A 89 2.20 -7.30 -5.58
N ALA A 90 2.05 -6.24 -6.36
CA ALA A 90 1.37 -6.26 -7.65
C ALA A 90 2.30 -6.78 -8.76
N GLY A 91 3.51 -6.23 -8.85
CA GLY A 91 4.54 -6.60 -9.82
C GLY A 91 5.26 -7.91 -9.51
N LYS A 92 5.09 -8.44 -8.29
CA LYS A 92 5.80 -9.63 -7.76
C LYS A 92 7.32 -9.54 -7.86
N THR A 93 7.86 -8.32 -7.93
CA THR A 93 9.28 -8.05 -7.94
C THR A 93 9.76 -7.77 -6.52
N GLN A 94 11.06 -7.93 -6.30
CA GLN A 94 11.70 -7.57 -5.05
C GLN A 94 13.08 -7.01 -5.33
N SER A 95 13.49 -6.02 -4.55
CA SER A 95 14.79 -5.37 -4.64
C SER A 95 15.34 -5.07 -3.24
N SER A 96 16.67 -5.06 -3.12
CA SER A 96 17.33 -4.53 -1.93
C SER A 96 17.48 -3.02 -2.08
N VAL A 97 17.14 -2.27 -1.04
CA VAL A 97 17.22 -0.81 -1.01
C VAL A 97 17.95 -0.39 0.26
N ALA A 98 18.91 0.53 0.13
CA ALA A 98 19.60 1.11 1.28
C ALA A 98 18.58 1.78 2.22
N ARG A 99 18.71 1.55 3.52
CA ARG A 99 17.74 2.01 4.55
C ARG A 99 17.48 3.51 4.49
N ASP A 100 18.49 4.30 4.19
CA ASP A 100 18.41 5.77 4.12
C ASP A 100 17.72 6.26 2.83
N ALA A 101 17.70 5.43 1.78
CA ALA A 101 17.05 5.76 0.51
C ALA A 101 15.58 5.30 0.45
N VAL A 102 15.14 4.48 1.42
CA VAL A 102 13.79 3.88 1.43
C VAL A 102 12.70 4.93 1.33
N LEU A 103 12.78 5.99 2.14
CA LEU A 103 11.74 7.02 2.20
C LEU A 103 11.53 7.67 0.82
N SER A 104 12.62 8.13 0.21
CA SER A 104 12.60 8.75 -1.12
C SER A 104 12.12 7.78 -2.19
N HIS A 105 12.54 6.52 -2.13
CA HIS A 105 12.16 5.50 -3.10
C HIS A 105 10.67 5.18 -3.02
N VAL A 106 10.14 4.95 -1.82
CA VAL A 106 8.73 4.67 -1.56
C VAL A 106 7.86 5.87 -1.93
N ALA A 107 8.24 7.08 -1.52
CA ALA A 107 7.49 8.30 -1.84
C ALA A 107 7.37 8.50 -3.36
N GLY A 108 8.47 8.27 -4.11
CA GLY A 108 8.45 8.34 -5.58
C GLY A 108 7.50 7.33 -6.22
N ILE A 109 7.50 6.09 -5.72
CA ILE A 109 6.61 5.04 -6.20
C ILE A 109 5.13 5.36 -5.90
N VAL A 110 4.81 5.77 -4.66
CA VAL A 110 3.44 6.09 -4.23
C VAL A 110 2.89 7.33 -4.95
N ALA A 111 3.73 8.34 -5.19
CA ALA A 111 3.34 9.52 -5.98
C ALA A 111 3.01 9.15 -7.44
N GLY A 112 3.76 8.20 -8.03
CA GLY A 112 3.49 7.65 -9.35
C GLY A 112 2.11 7.00 -9.43
N PHE A 113 1.74 6.18 -8.44
CA PHE A 113 0.44 5.50 -8.41
C PHE A 113 -0.75 6.44 -8.16
N THR A 114 -0.57 7.45 -7.31
CA THR A 114 -1.63 8.43 -6.99
C THR A 114 -2.06 9.20 -8.24
N THR A 115 -1.12 9.50 -9.13
CA THR A 115 -1.36 10.24 -10.38
C THR A 115 -2.21 9.43 -11.36
N GLU A 116 -2.04 8.11 -11.39
CA GLU A 116 -2.78 7.20 -12.28
C GLU A 116 -4.21 6.93 -11.78
N ALA A 117 -4.38 6.75 -10.47
CA ALA A 117 -5.68 6.62 -9.83
C ALA A 117 -6.57 7.88 -10.01
N GLN A 118 -5.97 9.08 -9.96
CA GLN A 118 -6.67 10.35 -10.14
C GLN A 118 -7.13 10.61 -11.59
N ARG A 119 -6.38 10.10 -12.60
CA ARG A 119 -6.78 10.20 -14.02
C ARG A 119 -8.00 9.34 -14.32
N THR A 120 -8.05 8.13 -13.78
CA THR A 120 -9.19 7.22 -13.93
C THR A 120 -10.45 7.76 -13.23
N GLN A 121 -10.30 8.41 -12.06
CA GLN A 121 -11.43 9.05 -11.35
C GLN A 121 -11.96 10.32 -12.04
N ARG A 122 -11.11 11.15 -12.66
CA ARG A 122 -11.57 12.34 -13.41
C ARG A 122 -12.26 11.99 -14.73
N ALA A 123 -11.87 10.91 -15.39
CA ALA A 123 -12.57 10.43 -16.59
C ALA A 123 -13.99 9.93 -16.28
N GLN A 124 -14.20 9.33 -15.10
CA GLN A 124 -15.48 8.74 -14.72
C GLN A 124 -16.52 9.75 -14.19
N ARG A 125 -16.10 10.90 -13.64
CA ARG A 125 -17.04 11.95 -13.18
C ARG A 125 -17.72 12.73 -14.32
N THR A 126 -17.17 12.72 -15.53
CA THR A 126 -17.73 13.46 -16.68
C THR A 126 -18.86 12.70 -17.40
N ALA A 127 -19.09 11.42 -17.08
CA ALA A 127 -20.10 10.58 -17.75
C ALA A 127 -21.49 10.59 -17.09
N THR A 128 -21.62 11.05 -15.84
CA THR A 128 -22.89 10.98 -15.08
C THR A 128 -23.80 12.21 -15.31
N ASP A 129 -23.31 13.30 -15.92
CA ASP A 129 -24.02 14.59 -15.96
C ASP A 129 -24.88 14.82 -17.23
N ARG A 130 -25.28 13.77 -17.97
CA ARG A 130 -26.11 13.92 -19.19
C ARG A 130 -27.41 13.11 -19.24
N VAL A 131 -27.77 12.33 -18.22
CA VAL A 131 -28.92 11.40 -18.29
C VAL A 131 -30.09 11.80 -17.37
N ASN A 132 -30.27 13.09 -17.08
CA ASN A 132 -31.46 13.53 -16.32
C ASN A 132 -32.17 14.77 -16.89
N SER A 133 -32.25 14.89 -18.21
CA SER A 133 -33.05 15.91 -18.88
C SER A 133 -33.90 15.29 -19.99
N THR A 134 -34.94 14.57 -19.61
CA THR A 134 -36.13 14.38 -20.45
C THR A 134 -37.15 15.45 -20.07
N PRO A 135 -37.44 16.44 -20.93
CA PRO A 135 -38.62 17.28 -20.73
C PRO A 135 -39.88 16.46 -21.05
N THR A 136 -40.90 16.64 -20.22
CA THR A 136 -42.29 16.25 -20.53
C THR A 136 -42.87 17.22 -21.55
#